data_AF-A0A917S7M1-F1
#
_entry.id   AF-A0A917S7M1-F1
#
_cell.length_a   1.000
_cell.length_b   1.000
_cell.length_c   1.000
_cell.angle_alpha   90.00
_cell.angle_beta   90.00
_cell.angle_gamma   90.00
#
_symmetry.space_group_name_H-M   'P 1'
#
loop_
_entity.id
_entity.type
_entity.pdbx_description
1 polymer ?
#
loop_
_entity_poly.entity_id
_entity_poly.type
_entity_poly.pdbx_seq_one_letter_code
_entity_poly.pdbx_strand_id
1 'polypeptide(L)'
;MAISRFYRRRFLNRRGFHAGAYVLADCRVLTERVRDGNRRYVDAELTIADCSRVVSLDLSAYSEADARNSLYKARLLRAIIDDFTDTFEDALHEAYPDLK
;
A
#
# COMPACT_ATOMS: atom_id res chain seq x y z
N MET A 1 -6.14 2.60 -22.46
CA MET A 1 -6.68 3.73 -21.64
C MET A 1 -6.57 3.37 -20.18
N ALA A 2 -6.19 4.30 -19.31
CA ALA A 2 -6.04 4.08 -17.88
C ALA A 2 -7.14 4.82 -17.11
N ILE A 3 -7.79 4.14 -16.15
CA ILE A 3 -8.75 4.75 -15.24
C ILE A 3 -8.15 4.68 -13.84
N SER A 4 -7.74 5.82 -13.28
CA SER A 4 -7.29 5.90 -11.88
C SER A 4 -8.48 5.59 -10.96
N ARG A 5 -8.28 4.67 -10.03
CA ARG A 5 -9.27 4.30 -9.02
C ARG A 5 -8.88 4.80 -7.65
N PHE A 6 -7.59 4.85 -7.36
CA PHE A 6 -7.08 5.36 -6.11
C PHE A 6 -5.67 5.90 -6.31
N TYR A 7 -5.40 7.07 -5.74
CA TYR A 7 -4.06 7.59 -5.60
C TYR A 7 -3.97 8.32 -4.26
N ARG A 8 -3.00 7.93 -3.42
CA ARG A 8 -2.73 8.61 -2.16
C ARG A 8 -1.24 8.60 -1.87
N ARG A 9 -0.69 9.79 -1.66
CA ARG A 9 0.65 9.98 -1.09
C ARG A 9 0.54 10.76 0.23
N ARG A 10 1.21 10.27 1.26
CA ARG A 10 1.26 10.89 2.60
C ARG A 10 2.66 10.75 3.17
N PHE A 11 3.17 11.83 3.77
CA PHE A 11 4.35 11.73 4.62
C PHE A 11 3.95 11.06 5.94
N LEU A 12 4.79 10.15 6.42
CA LEU A 12 4.57 9.43 7.67
C LEU A 12 5.01 10.25 8.88
N ASN A 13 6.04 11.06 8.70
CA ASN A 13 6.58 11.89 9.76
C ASN A 13 5.68 13.10 10.04
N ARG A 14 5.53 13.44 11.32
CA ARG A 14 4.87 14.68 11.75
C ARG A 14 5.66 15.90 11.26
N ARG A 15 4.98 17.05 11.20
CA ARG A 15 5.65 18.33 10.93
C ARG A 15 6.77 18.55 11.94
N GLY A 16 7.95 18.96 11.46
CA GLY A 16 9.15 19.18 12.29
C GLY A 16 10.17 18.05 12.23
N PHE A 17 9.84 16.91 11.62
CA PHE A 17 10.74 15.78 11.40
C PHE A 17 11.17 15.68 9.92
N HIS A 18 12.21 14.90 9.63
CA HIS A 18 12.75 14.75 8.27
C HIS A 18 11.67 14.24 7.28
N ALA A 19 11.61 14.81 6.08
CA ALA A 19 10.60 14.46 5.07
C ALA A 19 10.87 13.13 4.34
N GLY A 20 11.77 12.29 4.84
CA GLY A 20 12.22 11.06 4.18
C GLY A 20 11.24 9.89 4.25
N ALA A 21 10.22 9.95 5.11
CA ALA A 21 9.28 8.86 5.30
C ALA A 21 7.91 9.15 4.66
N TYR A 22 7.44 8.26 3.78
CA TYR A 22 6.16 8.40 3.08
C TYR A 22 5.52 7.05 2.72
N VAL A 23 4.20 7.09 2.53
CA VAL A 23 3.45 6.02 1.86
C VAL A 23 2.89 6.56 0.56
N LEU A 24 3.00 5.78 -0.51
CA LEU A 24 2.38 6.01 -1.79
C LEU A 24 1.60 4.77 -2.20
N ALA A 25 0.33 4.95 -2.50
CA ALA A 25 -0.55 3.90 -3.00
C ALA A 25 -1.22 4.36 -4.28
N ASP A 26 -1.14 3.55 -5.33
CA ASP A 26 -1.75 3.80 -6.62
C ASP A 26 -2.47 2.55 -7.09
N CYS A 27 -3.69 2.70 -7.62
CA CYS A 27 -4.47 1.61 -8.18
C CYS A 27 -5.25 2.12 -9.40
N ARG A 28 -5.06 1.43 -10.51
CA ARG A 28 -5.58 1.81 -11.83
C ARG A 28 -6.17 0.59 -12.51
N VAL A 29 -7.21 0.81 -13.32
CA VAL A 29 -7.68 -0.20 -14.27
C VAL A 29 -7.17 0.19 -15.65
N LEU A 30 -6.36 -0.69 -16.23
CA LEU A 30 -5.79 -0.50 -17.55
C LEU A 30 -6.57 -1.30 -18.59
N THR A 31 -6.63 -0.75 -19.80
CA THR A 31 -7.15 -1.43 -20.99
C THR A 31 -6.07 -1.41 -22.07
N GLU A 32 -5.62 -2.58 -22.46
CA GLU A 32 -4.60 -2.83 -23.48
C GLU A 32 -5.25 -3.47 -24.71
N ARG A 33 -4.83 -3.03 -25.90
CA ARG A 33 -5.29 -3.60 -27.17
C ARG A 33 -4.44 -4.83 -27.48
N VAL A 34 -5.08 -5.97 -27.66
CA VAL A 34 -4.46 -7.25 -28.02
C VAL A 34 -4.99 -7.73 -29.37
N ARG A 35 -4.41 -8.78 -29.97
CA ARG A 35 -4.80 -9.28 -31.31
C ARG A 35 -6.31 -9.57 -31.41
N ASP A 36 -6.90 -10.15 -30.36
CA ASP A 36 -8.29 -10.60 -30.34
C ASP A 36 -9.26 -9.63 -29.62
N GLY A 37 -8.86 -8.36 -29.43
CA GLY A 37 -9.72 -7.34 -28.83
C GLY A 37 -9.02 -6.48 -27.77
N ASN A 38 -9.69 -6.23 -26.65
CA ASN A 38 -9.16 -5.44 -25.55
C ASN A 38 -9.05 -6.29 -24.28
N ARG A 39 -7.88 -6.32 -23.68
CA ARG A 39 -7.64 -6.92 -22.36
C ARG A 39 -7.72 -5.83 -21.29
N ARG A 40 -8.44 -6.12 -20.21
CA ARG A 40 -8.46 -5.27 -19.01
C ARG A 40 -7.69 -5.94 -17.89
N TYR A 41 -6.93 -5.17 -17.14
CA TYR A 41 -6.19 -5.64 -15.98
C TYR A 41 -6.08 -4.54 -14.92
N VAL A 42 -5.71 -4.93 -13.70
CA VAL A 42 -5.48 -4.00 -12.60
C VAL A 42 -3.97 -3.81 -12.46
N ASP A 43 -3.56 -2.54 -12.39
CA ASP A 43 -2.21 -2.11 -12.07
C ASP A 43 -2.27 -1.44 -10.70
N ALA A 44 -1.56 -2.01 -9.73
CA ALA A 44 -1.64 -1.56 -8.35
C ALA A 44 -0.30 -1.70 -7.62
N GLU A 45 0.16 -0.61 -7.02
CA GLU A 45 1.43 -0.54 -6.30
C GLU A 45 1.24 0.15 -4.95
N LEU A 46 1.89 -0.40 -3.92
CA LEU A 46 2.03 0.20 -2.60
C LEU A 46 3.52 0.35 -2.29
N THR A 47 3.97 1.59 -2.09
CA THR A 47 5.33 1.91 -1.64
C THR A 47 5.30 2.51 -0.25
N ILE A 48 6.14 1.98 0.64
CA ILE A 48 6.42 2.52 1.96
C ILE A 48 7.90 2.86 2.00
N ALA A 49 8.22 4.10 2.31
CA ALA A 49 9.58 4.60 2.43
C ALA A 49 9.80 5.17 3.83
N ASP A 50 10.98 4.92 4.38
CA ASP A 50 11.53 5.59 5.56
C ASP A 50 13.01 5.90 5.33
N CYS A 51 13.27 7.16 4.97
CA CYS A 51 14.59 7.68 4.67
C CYS A 51 15.27 6.92 3.51
N SER A 52 16.29 6.12 3.78
CA SER A 52 16.99 5.31 2.77
C SER A 52 16.38 3.92 2.56
N ARG A 53 15.39 3.53 3.37
CA ARG A 53 14.73 2.22 3.27
C ARG A 53 13.44 2.37 2.49
N VAL A 54 13.27 1.59 1.44
CA VAL A 54 12.06 1.60 0.60
C VAL A 54 11.63 0.17 0.36
N VAL A 55 10.35 -0.11 0.57
CA VAL A 55 9.71 -1.36 0.19
C VAL A 55 8.53 -1.04 -0.73
N SER A 56 8.46 -1.75 -1.85
CA SER A 56 7.36 -1.64 -2.81
C SER A 56 6.73 -3.01 -3.00
N LEU A 57 5.41 -3.05 -2.98
CA LEU A 57 4.61 -4.23 -3.22
C LEU A 57 3.81 -4.05 -4.50
N ASP A 58 4.05 -4.96 -5.44
CA ASP A 58 3.23 -5.10 -6.64
C ASP A 58 2.01 -5.98 -6.33
N LEU A 59 0.83 -5.38 -6.50
CA LEU A 59 -0.49 -6.00 -6.31
C LEU A 59 -1.28 -6.01 -7.62
N SER A 60 -0.60 -5.83 -8.75
CA SER A 60 -1.19 -5.90 -10.08
C SER A 60 -1.82 -7.28 -10.32
N ALA A 61 -2.83 -7.31 -11.18
CA ALA A 61 -3.55 -8.52 -11.51
C ALA A 61 -3.87 -8.57 -12.99
N TYR A 62 -3.22 -9.49 -13.68
CA TYR A 62 -3.36 -9.70 -15.13
C TYR A 62 -4.29 -10.87 -15.46
N SER A 63 -4.59 -11.72 -14.48
CA SER A 63 -5.51 -12.85 -14.56
C SER A 63 -6.43 -12.91 -13.34
N GLU A 64 -7.44 -13.77 -13.38
CA GLU A 64 -8.31 -14.01 -12.23
C GLU A 64 -7.56 -14.63 -11.04
N ALA A 65 -6.59 -15.52 -11.30
CA ALA A 65 -5.75 -16.11 -10.27
C ALA A 65 -4.90 -15.03 -9.57
N ASP A 66 -4.30 -14.12 -10.36
CA ASP A 66 -3.55 -12.99 -9.81
C ASP A 66 -4.47 -12.10 -8.99
N ALA A 67 -5.69 -11.81 -9.47
CA ALA A 67 -6.64 -10.96 -8.77
C ALA A 67 -6.99 -11.52 -7.38
N ARG A 68 -7.24 -12.83 -7.29
CA ARG A 68 -7.51 -13.50 -6.01
C ARG A 68 -6.31 -13.42 -5.07
N ASN A 69 -5.11 -13.69 -5.59
CA ASN A 69 -3.87 -13.65 -4.80
C ASN A 69 -3.52 -12.23 -4.34
N SER A 70 -3.55 -11.24 -5.24
CA SER A 70 -3.27 -9.84 -4.91
C SER A 70 -4.28 -9.26 -3.92
N LEU A 71 -5.57 -9.62 -4.04
CA LEU A 71 -6.58 -9.25 -3.06
C LEU A 71 -6.33 -9.89 -1.69
N TYR A 72 -5.93 -11.17 -1.66
CA TYR A 72 -5.55 -11.84 -0.43
C TYR A 72 -4.34 -11.18 0.23
N LYS A 73 -3.27 -10.88 -0.53
CA LYS A 73 -2.07 -10.16 -0.05
C LYS A 73 -2.44 -8.82 0.57
N ALA A 74 -3.25 -8.02 -0.13
CA ALA A 74 -3.68 -6.71 0.35
C ALA A 74 -4.48 -6.80 1.66
N ARG A 75 -5.38 -7.78 1.77
CA ARG A 75 -6.16 -8.02 2.99
C ARG A 75 -5.31 -8.47 4.16
N LEU A 76 -4.39 -9.41 3.92
CA LEU A 76 -3.47 -9.91 4.95
C LEU A 76 -2.54 -8.80 5.43
N LEU A 77 -1.96 -8.02 4.52
CA LEU A 77 -1.10 -6.90 4.88
C LEU A 77 -1.84 -5.88 5.75
N ARG A 78 -3.08 -5.53 5.39
CA ARG A 78 -3.91 -4.64 6.21
C ARG A 78 -4.08 -5.20 7.62
N ALA A 79 -4.49 -6.46 7.75
CA ALA A 79 -4.68 -7.10 9.06
C ALA A 79 -3.40 -7.06 9.90
N ILE A 80 -2.25 -7.42 9.32
CA ILE A 80 -0.96 -7.39 10.04
C ILE A 80 -0.55 -5.97 10.46
N ILE A 81 -0.80 -4.96 9.61
CA ILE A 81 -0.51 -3.56 9.96
C ILE A 81 -1.41 -3.07 11.10
N ASP A 82 -2.70 -3.40 11.05
CA ASP A 82 -3.67 -3.05 12.09
C ASP A 82 -3.25 -3.71 13.42
N ASP A 83 -3.04 -5.03 13.43
CA ASP A 83 -2.61 -5.81 14.62
C ASP A 83 -1.26 -5.29 15.19
N PHE A 84 -0.30 -4.96 14.31
CA PHE A 84 0.98 -4.40 14.72
C PHE A 84 0.81 -3.01 15.35
N THR A 85 -0.09 -2.19 14.81
CA THR A 85 -0.32 -0.83 15.32
C THR A 85 -0.93 -0.90 16.71
N ASP A 86 -1.96 -1.71 16.90
CA ASP A 86 -2.61 -1.92 18.20
C ASP A 86 -1.57 -2.41 19.24
N THR A 87 -0.79 -3.42 18.88
CA THR A 87 0.28 -3.95 19.76
C THR A 87 1.35 -2.91 20.06
N PHE A 88 1.70 -2.06 19.10
CA PHE A 88 2.70 -1.03 19.27
C PHE A 88 2.22 0.10 20.18
N GLU A 89 0.93 0.47 20.10
CA GLU A 89 0.31 1.43 21.02
C GLU A 89 0.37 0.92 22.46
N ASP A 90 -0.02 -0.34 22.70
CA ASP A 90 0.07 -0.97 24.03
C ASP A 90 1.51 -0.95 24.58
N ALA A 91 2.49 -1.35 23.75
CA ALA A 91 3.89 -1.36 24.13
C ALA A 91 4.44 0.04 24.42
N LEU A 92 3.99 1.07 23.68
CA LEU A 92 4.37 2.45 23.94
C LEU A 92 3.77 2.98 25.25
N HIS A 93 2.54 2.60 25.58
CA HIS A 93 1.93 2.95 26.87
C HIS A 93 2.66 2.29 28.04
N GLU A 94 3.11 1.04 27.90
CA GLU A 94 3.93 0.38 28.92
C GLU A 94 5.29 1.08 29.11
N ALA A 95 5.98 1.39 28.00
CA ALA A 95 7.30 2.00 28.04
C ALA A 95 7.28 3.49 28.43
N TYR A 96 6.22 4.21 28.07
CA TYR A 96 6.04 5.64 28.28
C TYR A 96 4.63 5.94 28.82
N PRO A 97 4.35 5.67 30.12
CA PRO A 97 3.00 5.80 30.69
C PRO A 97 2.38 7.20 30.60
N ASP A 98 3.21 8.24 30.49
CA ASP A 98 2.77 9.64 30.37
C ASP A 98 2.58 10.11 28.91
N LEU A 99 2.78 9.22 27.93
CA LEU A 99 2.56 9.50 26.52
C LEU A 99 1.05 9.69 26.27
N LYS A 100 0.67 10.93 25.93
CA LYS A 100 -0.70 11.33 25.60
C LYS A 100 -1.08 11.04 24.16
#